data_AF-A0A1G5U4G5-F1
#
_entry.id   AF-A0A1G5U4G5-F1
#
_cell.length_a   1.000
_cell.length_b   1.000
_cell.length_c   1.000
_cell.angle_alpha   90.00
_cell.angle_beta   90.00
_cell.angle_gamma   90.00
#
_symmetry.space_group_name_H-M   'P 1'
#
loop_
_entity.id
_entity.type
_entity.pdbx_description
1 polymer ?
#
loop_
_entity_poly.entity_id
_entity_poly.type
_entity_poly.pdbx_seq_one_letter_code
_entity_poly.pdbx_strand_id
1 'polypeptide(L)'
;MTAVAFDALRFARVLWETAKLSPEQAEGLADALVDAFDGNIATKADIRDVQADIQVVRSDIEALKGATASAKVETKRWLVGAIGFQTLAVPGAVIALTRTLH
;
A
#
# COMPACT_ATOMS: atom_id res chain seq x y z
N MET A 1 20.17 1.48 -14.41
CA MET A 1 20.64 1.95 -13.09
C MET A 1 21.72 2.99 -13.33
N THR A 2 21.47 4.26 -13.03
CA THR A 2 22.53 5.27 -12.96
C THR A 2 22.76 5.58 -11.48
N ALA A 3 23.38 4.64 -10.78
CA ALA A 3 24.00 4.95 -9.49
C ALA A 3 25.14 5.91 -9.78
N VAL A 4 25.12 7.10 -9.19
CA VAL A 4 26.28 7.99 -9.21
C VAL A 4 27.31 7.32 -8.32
N ALA A 5 28.31 6.66 -8.91
CA ALA A 5 29.35 5.98 -8.16
C ALA A 5 30.14 7.01 -7.34
N PHE A 6 30.27 6.77 -6.03
CA PHE A 6 31.13 7.58 -5.18
C PHE A 6 32.60 7.22 -5.45
N ASP A 7 33.39 8.19 -5.91
CA ASP A 7 34.82 8.02 -6.17
C ASP A 7 35.62 8.25 -4.87
N ALA A 8 35.78 7.18 -4.10
CA ALA A 8 36.49 7.19 -2.82
C ALA A 8 37.95 7.64 -2.95
N LEU A 9 38.63 7.30 -4.06
CA LEU A 9 40.03 7.69 -4.30
C LEU A 9 40.16 9.18 -4.55
N ARG A 10 39.28 9.76 -5.36
CA ARG A 10 39.23 11.22 -5.56
C ARG A 10 38.88 11.92 -4.25
N PHE A 11 37.94 11.38 -3.48
CA PHE A 11 37.55 11.94 -2.18
C PHE A 11 38.70 11.95 -1.18
N ALA A 12 39.39 10.82 -0.99
CA ALA A 12 40.57 10.72 -0.14
C ALA A 12 41.68 11.70 -0.58
N ARG A 13 41.92 11.81 -1.89
CA ARG A 13 42.89 12.76 -2.43
C ARG A 13 42.55 14.22 -2.10
N VAL A 14 41.29 14.60 -2.25
CA VAL A 14 40.81 15.95 -1.90
C VAL A 14 40.97 16.21 -0.40
N LEU A 15 40.69 15.23 0.46
CA LEU A 15 40.85 15.33 1.91
C LEU A 15 42.31 15.55 2.31
N TRP A 16 43.24 14.83 1.70
CA TRP A 16 44.67 15.03 1.95
C TRP A 16 45.16 16.38 1.40
N GLU A 17 44.87 16.69 0.13
CA GLU A 17 45.42 17.87 -0.54
C GLU A 17 44.82 19.19 -0.01
N THR A 18 43.50 19.20 0.18
CA THR A 18 42.72 20.41 0.51
C THR A 18 42.50 20.55 2.02
N ALA A 19 42.16 19.46 2.71
CA ALA A 19 41.85 19.48 4.14
C ALA A 19 43.05 19.16 5.05
N LYS A 20 44.23 18.87 4.47
CA LYS A 20 45.49 18.57 5.19
C LYS A 20 45.38 17.42 6.18
N LEU A 21 44.44 16.50 5.96
CA LEU A 21 44.36 15.26 6.73
C LEU A 21 45.56 14.36 6.42
N SER A 22 45.96 13.50 7.35
CA SER A 22 46.96 12.47 7.03
C SER A 22 46.40 11.50 5.98
N PRO A 23 47.26 10.84 5.18
CA PRO A 23 46.82 9.84 4.22
C PRO A 23 45.93 8.75 4.86
N GLU A 24 46.31 8.28 6.04
CA GLU A 24 45.54 7.26 6.77
C GLU A 24 44.16 7.76 7.21
N GLN A 25 44.05 9.03 7.60
CA GLN A 25 42.77 9.64 7.98
C GLN A 25 41.86 9.86 6.77
N ALA A 26 42.44 10.27 5.65
CA ALA A 26 41.70 10.50 4.41
C ALA A 26 41.16 9.20 3.82
N GLU A 27 41.96 8.12 3.84
CA GLU A 27 41.55 6.79 3.42
C GLU A 27 40.49 6.20 4.36
N GLY A 28 40.71 6.25 5.68
CA GLY A 28 39.74 5.74 6.65
C GLY A 28 38.38 6.45 6.58
N LEU A 29 38.37 7.76 6.30
CA LEU A 29 37.13 8.52 6.11
C LEU A 29 36.43 8.17 4.79
N ALA A 30 37.19 7.97 3.72
CA ALA A 30 36.65 7.55 2.42
C ALA A 30 36.01 6.17 2.51
N ASP A 31 36.65 5.23 3.19
CA ASP A 31 36.20 3.85 3.34
C ASP A 31 34.92 3.77 4.20
N ALA A 32 34.87 4.51 5.31
CA ALA A 32 33.66 4.62 6.13
C ALA A 32 32.45 5.22 5.38
N LEU A 33 32.71 6.13 4.43
CA LEU A 33 31.67 6.72 3.58
C LEU A 33 31.16 5.75 2.51
N VAL A 34 32.04 4.92 1.94
CA VAL A 34 31.64 3.84 1.02
C VAL A 34 30.76 2.84 1.75
N ASP A 35 31.20 2.36 2.91
CA ASP A 35 30.44 1.40 3.73
C ASP A 35 29.07 1.97 4.15
N ALA A 36 29.00 3.25 4.51
CA ALA A 36 27.74 3.91 4.81
C ALA A 36 26.77 3.98 3.60
N PHE A 37 27.29 4.00 2.38
CA PHE A 37 26.49 4.07 1.15
C PHE A 37 26.13 2.71 0.55
N ASP A 38 26.88 1.64 0.85
CA ASP A 38 26.78 0.35 0.15
C ASP A 38 25.54 -0.50 0.52
N GLY A 39 24.72 -0.06 1.49
CA GLY A 39 23.54 -0.84 1.90
C GLY A 39 22.35 -0.07 2.44
N ASN A 40 22.48 1.22 2.74
CA ASN A 40 21.46 1.97 3.50
C ASN A 40 20.76 3.10 2.71
N ILE A 41 21.10 3.31 1.43
CA ILE A 41 20.46 4.35 0.61
C ILE A 41 19.50 3.71 -0.39
N ALA A 42 18.21 3.92 -0.16
CA ALA A 42 17.18 3.64 -1.14
C ALA A 42 17.50 4.41 -2.45
N THR A 43 17.60 3.69 -3.54
CA THR A 43 17.86 4.28 -4.85
C THR A 43 16.60 4.92 -5.42
N LYS A 44 16.76 5.75 -6.46
CA LYS A 44 15.61 6.29 -7.20
C LYS A 44 14.77 5.20 -7.86
N ALA A 45 15.34 4.01 -8.11
CA ALA A 45 14.59 2.87 -8.63
C ALA A 45 13.68 2.31 -7.54
N ASP A 46 14.23 2.03 -6.36
CA ASP A 46 13.46 1.52 -5.21
C ASP A 46 12.30 2.46 -4.84
N ILE A 47 12.54 3.78 -4.89
CA ILE A 47 11.48 4.78 -4.67
C ILE A 47 10.38 4.70 -5.73
N ARG A 48 10.74 4.48 -7.00
CA ARG A 48 9.76 4.35 -8.10
C ARG A 48 8.96 3.07 -7.97
N ASP A 49 9.60 1.98 -7.55
CA ASP A 49 8.95 0.70 -7.34
C ASP A 49 7.94 0.80 -6.19
N VAL A 50 8.34 1.41 -5.06
CA VAL A 50 7.42 1.72 -3.95
C VAL A 50 6.29 2.64 -4.39
N GLN A 51 6.55 3.65 -5.23
CA GLN A 51 5.49 4.52 -5.77
C GLN A 51 4.50 3.75 -6.65
N ALA A 52 4.97 2.81 -7.46
CA ALA A 52 4.12 1.95 -8.28
C ALA A 52 3.25 1.05 -7.38
N ASP A 53 3.84 0.42 -6.38
CA ASP A 53 3.11 -0.42 -5.42
C ASP A 53 2.04 0.37 -4.66
N ILE A 54 2.36 1.62 -4.24
CA ILE A 54 1.40 2.51 -3.61
C ILE A 54 0.22 2.82 -4.54
N GLN A 55 0.47 3.03 -5.84
CA GLN A 55 -0.61 3.29 -6.81
C GLN A 55 -1.52 2.06 -6.98
N VAL A 56 -0.93 0.86 -7.03
CA VAL A 56 -1.69 -0.40 -7.11
C VAL A 56 -2.57 -0.58 -5.87
N VAL A 57 -1.99 -0.47 -4.67
CA VAL A 57 -2.74 -0.59 -3.41
C VAL A 57 -3.86 0.45 -3.31
N ARG A 58 -3.61 1.67 -3.77
CA ARG A 58 -4.64 2.72 -3.77
C ARG A 58 -5.80 2.37 -4.71
N SER A 59 -5.50 1.81 -5.88
CA SER A 59 -6.51 1.32 -6.82
C SER A 59 -7.34 0.19 -6.21
N ASP A 60 -6.68 -0.78 -5.57
CA ASP A 60 -7.35 -1.92 -4.93
C ASP A 60 -8.28 -1.47 -3.79
N ILE A 61 -7.85 -0.49 -2.99
CA ILE A 61 -8.68 0.09 -1.93
C ILE A 61 -9.95 0.74 -2.51
N GLU A 62 -9.84 1.50 -3.60
CA GLU A 62 -11.01 2.12 -4.22
C GLU A 62 -11.95 1.08 -4.84
N ALA A 63 -11.41 0.03 -5.47
CA ALA A 63 -12.19 -1.09 -5.97
C ALA A 63 -12.94 -1.82 -4.84
N LEU A 64 -12.27 -2.11 -3.72
CA LEU A 64 -12.87 -2.75 -2.55
C LEU A 64 -13.97 -1.90 -1.90
N LYS A 65 -13.77 -0.57 -1.82
CA LYS A 65 -14.82 0.35 -1.35
C LYS A 65 -16.05 0.29 -2.26
N GLY A 66 -15.86 0.29 -3.58
CA GLY A 66 -16.94 0.15 -4.55
C GLY A 66 -17.70 -1.17 -4.41
N ALA A 67 -16.97 -2.29 -4.32
CA ALA A 67 -17.56 -3.61 -4.11
C ALA A 67 -18.36 -3.68 -2.80
N THR A 68 -17.81 -3.12 -1.72
CA THR A 68 -18.49 -3.06 -0.41
C THR A 68 -19.76 -2.22 -0.47
N ALA A 69 -19.74 -1.07 -1.14
CA ALA A 69 -20.92 -0.23 -1.32
C ALA A 69 -22.02 -0.97 -2.12
N SER A 70 -21.64 -1.65 -3.20
CA SER A 70 -22.56 -2.46 -4.01
C SER A 70 -23.18 -3.59 -3.18
N ALA A 71 -22.37 -4.37 -2.47
CA ALA A 71 -22.83 -5.47 -1.62
C ALA A 71 -23.80 -4.98 -0.53
N LYS A 72 -23.53 -3.81 0.07
CA LYS A 72 -24.42 -3.18 1.05
C LYS A 72 -25.76 -2.79 0.43
N VAL A 73 -25.78 -2.25 -0.79
CA VAL A 73 -27.02 -1.92 -1.52
C VAL A 73 -27.81 -3.19 -1.84
N GLU A 74 -27.15 -4.23 -2.33
CA GLU A 74 -27.80 -5.51 -2.62
C GLU A 74 -28.38 -6.16 -1.37
N THR A 75 -27.62 -6.18 -0.27
CA THR A 75 -28.09 -6.66 1.03
C THR A 75 -29.34 -5.91 1.48
N LYS A 76 -29.33 -4.57 1.39
CA LYS A 76 -30.49 -3.75 1.72
C LYS A 76 -31.69 -4.04 0.81
N ARG A 77 -31.47 -4.16 -0.50
CA ARG A 77 -32.51 -4.48 -1.49
C ARG A 77 -33.18 -5.81 -1.16
N TRP A 78 -32.38 -6.84 -0.87
CA TRP A 78 -32.88 -8.15 -0.51
C TRP A 78 -33.67 -8.11 0.81
N LEU A 79 -33.15 -7.42 1.84
CA LEU A 79 -33.85 -7.27 3.12
C LEU A 79 -35.21 -6.58 2.97
N VAL A 80 -35.30 -5.50 2.17
CA VAL A 80 -36.57 -4.82 1.90
C VAL A 80 -37.55 -5.74 1.19
N GLY A 81 -37.08 -6.51 0.20
CA GLY A 81 -37.91 -7.51 -0.50
C GLY A 81 -38.43 -8.61 0.42
N ALA A 82 -37.55 -9.16 1.28
CA ALA A 82 -37.91 -10.21 2.23
C ALA A 82 -38.94 -9.73 3.26
N ILE A 83 -38.74 -8.54 3.84
CA ILE A 83 -39.69 -7.93 4.78
C ILE A 83 -41.03 -7.70 4.09
N GLY A 84 -41.03 -7.12 2.90
CA GLY A 84 -42.26 -6.87 2.13
C GLY A 84 -43.02 -8.15 1.76
N PHE A 85 -42.31 -9.25 1.47
CA PHE A 85 -42.95 -10.55 1.27
C PHE A 85 -43.53 -11.10 2.57
N GLN A 86 -42.78 -11.05 3.68
CA GLN A 86 -43.22 -11.54 4.98
C GLN A 86 -44.48 -10.82 5.48
N THR A 87 -44.61 -9.51 5.29
CA THR A 87 -45.79 -8.75 5.74
C THR A 87 -47.09 -9.16 5.03
N LEU A 88 -47.01 -9.70 3.81
CA LEU A 88 -48.17 -10.19 3.07
C LEU A 88 -48.40 -11.70 3.28
N ALA A 89 -47.32 -12.48 3.32
CA ALA A 89 -47.38 -13.93 3.46
C ALA A 89 -47.97 -14.36 4.81
N VAL A 90 -47.60 -13.69 5.91
CA VAL A 90 -48.07 -14.07 7.26
C VAL A 90 -49.58 -13.87 7.42
N PRO A 91 -50.18 -12.70 7.14
CA PRO A 91 -51.63 -12.54 7.19
C PRO A 91 -52.37 -13.48 6.23
N GLY A 92 -51.83 -13.67 5.01
CA GLY A 92 -52.42 -14.56 4.02
C GLY A 92 -52.49 -16.01 4.51
N ALA A 93 -51.41 -16.51 5.11
CA ALA A 93 -51.36 -17.85 5.71
C ALA A 93 -52.36 -18.01 6.87
N VAL A 94 -52.48 -16.99 7.73
CA VAL A 94 -53.47 -16.99 8.84
C VAL A 94 -54.89 -17.08 8.30
N ILE A 95 -55.25 -16.26 7.30
CA ILE A 95 -56.59 -16.28 6.69
C ILE A 95 -56.90 -17.63 6.04
N ALA A 96 -55.94 -18.20 5.30
CA ALA A 96 -56.10 -19.50 4.66
C ALA A 96 -56.35 -20.60 5.69
N LEU A 97 -55.60 -20.61 6.79
CA LEU A 97 -55.74 -21.59 7.87
C LEU A 97 -57.11 -21.50 8.55
N THR A 98 -57.57 -20.29 8.89
CA THR A 98 -58.90 -20.07 9.48
C THR A 98 -60.01 -20.58 8.56
N ARG A 99 -59.87 -20.39 7.24
CA ARG A 99 -60.87 -20.86 6.27
C ARG A 99 -60.91 -22.38 6.11
N THR A 100 -59.79 -23.07 6.34
CA THR A 100 -59.75 -24.54 6.28
C THR A 100 -60.20 -25.24 7.56
N LEU A 101 -60.23 -24.52 8.69
CA LEU A 101 -60.61 -25.07 10.00
C LEU A 101 -62.09 -24.83 10.37
N HIS A 102 -62.79 -23.97 9.63
CA HIS A 102 -64.24 -23.73 9.71
C HIS A 102 -64.98 -24.49 8.60
#